data_AF-A0A1B0A6E1-F1
#
_entry.id   AF-A0A1B0A6E1-F1
#
_cell.length_a   1.000
_cell.length_b   1.000
_cell.length_c   1.000
_cell.angle_alpha   90.00
_cell.angle_beta   90.00
_cell.angle_gamma   90.00
#
_symmetry.space_group_name_H-M   'P 1'
#
loop_
_entity.id
_entity.type
_entity.pdbx_description
1 polymer ?
#
loop_
_entity_poly.entity_id
_entity_poly.type
_entity_poly.pdbx_seq_one_letter_code
_entity_poly.pdbx_strand_id
1 'polypeptide(L)'
;MTTKRKPWRKNLYENSDYEDNYTDPSFLKDLKTNLHVRFFTLGEAIQVLHTLTYAISTDTIFSMTFFVMVLNLVFCDYGLSVAMVSKAISLNAAIFGSICLASRLPTSYHAFVLLVESAITLAFSYCL
;
A
#
# COMPACT_ATOMS: atom_id res chain seq x y z
N MET A 1 49.53 -11.30 39.99
CA MET A 1 48.85 -12.31 39.15
C MET A 1 48.51 -11.68 37.82
N THR A 2 49.22 -12.05 36.75
CA THR A 2 48.98 -11.51 35.40
C THR A 2 48.06 -12.47 34.65
N THR A 3 46.85 -12.02 34.31
CA THR A 3 45.89 -12.83 33.54
C THR A 3 46.31 -12.84 32.08
N LYS A 4 46.81 -13.98 31.57
CA LYS A 4 47.08 -14.16 30.13
C LYS A 4 45.79 -13.95 29.34
N ARG A 5 45.78 -12.97 28.42
CA ARG A 5 44.68 -12.79 27.46
C ARG A 5 44.72 -13.92 26.43
N LYS A 6 43.56 -14.49 26.09
CA LYS A 6 43.47 -15.48 25.02
C LYS A 6 43.94 -14.85 23.70
N PRO A 7 44.85 -15.51 22.94
CA PRO A 7 45.32 -14.98 21.66
C PRO A 7 44.17 -14.96 20.65
N TRP A 8 44.15 -13.95 19.80
CA TRP A 8 43.16 -13.81 18.75
C TRP A 8 43.27 -14.95 17.73
N ARG A 9 42.13 -15.51 17.33
CA ARG A 9 42.00 -16.64 16.38
C ARG A 9 41.01 -16.24 15.28
N LYS A 10 41.32 -16.59 14.04
CA LYS A 10 40.41 -16.40 12.89
C LYS A 10 39.36 -17.52 12.88
N ASN A 11 38.33 -17.41 13.71
CA ASN A 11 37.24 -18.40 13.78
C ASN A 11 36.33 -18.42 12.54
N LEU A 12 36.44 -17.47 11.61
CA LEU A 12 35.48 -17.29 10.51
C LEU A 12 35.51 -18.44 9.47
N TYR A 13 36.59 -19.22 9.42
CA TYR A 13 36.77 -20.35 8.50
C TYR A 13 37.23 -21.63 9.21
N GLU A 14 37.10 -21.70 10.54
CA GLU A 14 37.56 -22.87 11.30
C GLU A 14 36.64 -24.09 11.10
N ASN A 15 35.45 -23.87 10.54
CA ASN A 15 34.46 -24.90 10.23
C ASN A 15 34.25 -24.96 8.70
N SER A 16 35.13 -25.69 8.00
CA SER A 16 35.11 -25.83 6.52
C SER A 16 34.33 -27.07 6.05
N ASP A 17 33.70 -27.81 6.98
CA ASP A 17 33.07 -29.10 6.70
C ASP A 17 31.65 -28.99 6.10
N TYR A 18 31.16 -27.76 5.93
CA TYR A 18 29.83 -27.48 5.38
C TYR A 18 30.01 -26.84 4.00
N GLU A 19 29.26 -27.33 3.03
CA GLU A 19 29.22 -26.73 1.69
C GLU A 19 28.75 -25.27 1.78
N ASP A 20 29.21 -24.42 0.86
CA ASP A 20 28.83 -22.99 0.82
C ASP A 20 27.30 -22.76 0.71
N ASN A 21 26.55 -23.77 0.25
CA ASN A 21 25.09 -23.75 0.15
C ASN A 21 24.37 -24.47 1.31
N TYR A 22 25.09 -24.86 2.37
CA TYR A 22 24.48 -25.56 3.50
C TYR A 22 23.58 -24.62 4.31
N THR A 23 22.30 -24.98 4.43
CA THR A 23 21.35 -24.34 5.34
C THR A 23 20.85 -25.39 6.31
N ASP A 24 20.99 -25.12 7.60
CA ASP A 24 20.55 -26.06 8.64
C ASP A 24 19.02 -26.22 8.63
N PRO A 25 18.45 -27.43 8.80
CA PRO A 25 17.00 -27.62 8.85
C PRO A 25 16.31 -26.87 9.99
N SER A 26 17.06 -26.46 11.03
CA SER A 26 16.55 -25.60 12.10
C SER A 26 16.53 -24.11 11.75
N PHE A 27 17.17 -23.70 10.64
CA PHE A 27 17.33 -22.31 10.24
C PHE A 27 16.02 -21.52 10.18
N LEU A 28 14.96 -22.16 9.67
CA LEU A 28 13.63 -21.55 9.55
C LEU A 28 12.66 -22.00 10.64
N LYS A 29 13.11 -22.77 11.64
CA LYS A 29 12.25 -23.34 12.67
C LYS A 29 11.57 -22.26 13.53
N ASP A 30 12.25 -21.14 13.71
CA ASP A 30 11.73 -19.98 14.44
C ASP A 30 11.18 -18.88 13.52
N LEU A 31 11.09 -19.13 12.20
CA LEU A 31 10.53 -18.16 11.25
C LEU A 31 9.02 -18.03 11.47
N LYS A 32 8.67 -17.01 12.24
CA LYS A 32 7.29 -16.60 12.52
C LYS A 32 6.77 -15.72 11.38
N THR A 33 6.00 -16.30 10.47
CA THR A 33 5.30 -15.53 9.43
C THR A 33 3.93 -15.07 9.92
N ASN A 34 3.50 -13.87 9.51
CA ASN A 34 2.11 -13.40 9.68
C ASN A 34 1.56 -13.37 11.12
N LEU A 35 2.43 -13.30 12.12
CA LEU A 35 2.06 -13.47 13.53
C LEU A 35 1.07 -12.41 14.07
N HIS A 36 0.95 -11.27 13.38
CA HIS A 36 0.07 -10.16 13.74
C HIS A 36 -0.90 -9.77 12.60
N VAL A 37 -1.28 -10.71 11.73
CA VAL A 37 -2.29 -10.42 10.72
C VAL A 37 -3.63 -10.14 11.40
N ARG A 38 -4.08 -8.88 11.28
CA ARG A 38 -5.37 -8.40 11.78
C ARG A 38 -6.17 -7.86 10.60
N PHE A 39 -7.46 -8.14 10.58
CA PHE A 39 -8.38 -7.53 9.62
C PHE A 39 -8.67 -6.09 10.05
N PHE A 40 -8.40 -5.14 9.16
CA PHE A 40 -8.67 -3.73 9.39
C PHE A 40 -10.13 -3.41 9.12
N THR A 41 -10.73 -2.62 10.01
CA THR A 41 -12.03 -2.01 9.75
C THR A 41 -11.88 -0.82 8.81
N LEU A 42 -12.94 -0.46 8.07
CA LEU A 42 -12.91 0.72 7.19
C LEU A 42 -12.60 2.01 7.94
N GLY A 43 -13.04 2.13 9.20
CA GLY A 43 -12.72 3.29 10.04
C GLY A 43 -11.22 3.43 10.32
N GLU A 44 -10.56 2.32 10.68
CA GLU A 44 -9.10 2.30 10.89
C GLU A 44 -8.35 2.62 9.58
N ALA A 45 -8.83 2.12 8.44
CA ALA A 45 -8.23 2.41 7.14
C ALA A 45 -8.29 3.91 6.79
N ILE A 46 -9.39 4.59 7.13
CA ILE A 46 -9.53 6.05 6.94
C ILE A 46 -8.56 6.82 7.84
N GLN A 47 -8.34 6.38 9.08
CA GLN A 47 -7.37 6.99 9.99
C GLN A 47 -5.94 6.84 9.47
N VAL A 48 -5.59 5.67 8.94
CA VAL A 48 -4.30 5.42 8.28
C VAL A 48 -4.14 6.33 7.06
N LEU A 49 -5.19 6.45 6.23
CA LEU A 49 -5.19 7.35 5.08
C LEU A 49 -4.91 8.80 5.48
N HIS A 50 -5.62 9.32 6.48
CA HIS A 50 -5.39 10.69 6.98
C HIS A 50 -3.94 10.89 7.44
N THR A 51 -3.39 9.90 8.14
CA THR A 51 -2.01 9.96 8.65
C THR A 51 -1.00 9.94 7.49
N LEU A 52 -1.22 9.09 6.48
CA LEU A 52 -0.34 8.99 5.32
C LEU A 52 -0.34 10.26 4.47
N THR A 53 -1.53 10.85 4.25
CA THR A 53 -1.66 12.08 3.45
C THR A 53 -1.39 13.35 4.27
N TYR A 54 -1.10 13.24 5.58
CA TYR A 54 -0.79 14.38 6.45
C TYR A 54 0.45 15.16 6.00
N ALA A 55 1.48 14.46 5.51
CA ALA A 55 2.71 15.07 5.03
C ALA A 55 2.55 15.84 3.70
N ILE A 56 1.42 15.69 3.02
CA ILE A 56 1.15 16.32 1.72
C ILE A 56 0.32 17.59 1.94
N SER A 57 0.67 18.67 1.24
CA SER A 57 -0.08 19.93 1.26
C SER A 57 -1.50 19.76 0.73
N THR A 58 -2.45 20.49 1.31
CA THR A 58 -3.85 20.54 0.87
C THR A 58 -3.99 20.96 -0.58
N ASP A 59 -3.22 21.96 -1.02
CA ASP A 59 -3.30 22.48 -2.39
C ASP A 59 -2.88 21.42 -3.41
N THR A 60 -1.86 20.63 -3.07
CA THR A 60 -1.39 19.52 -3.89
C THR A 60 -2.43 18.42 -3.96
N ILE A 61 -3.10 18.10 -2.85
CA ILE A 61 -4.15 17.07 -2.83
C ILE A 61 -5.33 17.47 -3.73
N PHE A 62 -5.80 18.72 -3.63
CA PHE A 62 -6.90 19.20 -4.49
C PHE A 62 -6.49 19.23 -5.96
N SER A 63 -5.28 19.70 -6.27
CA SER A 63 -4.73 19.70 -7.63
C SER A 63 -4.64 18.28 -8.20
N MET A 64 -4.06 17.34 -7.45
CA MET A 64 -3.98 15.93 -7.87
C MET A 64 -5.35 15.31 -8.07
N THR A 65 -6.29 15.56 -7.14
CA THR A 65 -7.68 15.09 -7.25
C THR A 65 -8.33 15.60 -8.53
N PHE A 66 -8.15 16.87 -8.88
CA PHE A 66 -8.67 17.45 -10.10
C PHE A 66 -8.10 16.75 -11.35
N PHE A 67 -6.78 16.60 -11.43
CA PHE A 67 -6.14 15.95 -12.59
C PHE A 67 -6.54 14.48 -12.73
N VAL A 68 -6.59 13.71 -11.65
CA VAL A 68 -7.00 12.30 -11.74
C VAL A 68 -8.48 12.14 -12.05
N MET A 69 -9.34 13.07 -11.62
CA MET A 69 -10.74 13.05 -12.01
C MET A 69 -10.92 13.41 -13.50
N VAL A 70 -10.12 14.34 -14.02
CA VAL A 70 -10.06 14.61 -15.47
C VAL A 70 -9.55 13.39 -16.24
N LEU A 71 -8.51 12.71 -15.74
CA LEU A 71 -8.04 11.46 -16.34
C LEU A 71 -9.13 10.38 -16.32
N ASN A 72 -9.84 10.20 -15.20
CA ASN A 72 -10.97 9.29 -15.14
C ASN A 72 -12.00 9.62 -16.22
N LEU A 73 -12.37 10.90 -16.37
CA LEU A 73 -13.34 11.36 -17.37
C LEU A 73 -12.87 11.14 -18.81
N VAL A 74 -11.58 11.35 -19.11
CA VAL A 74 -11.04 11.16 -20.47
C VAL A 74 -10.93 9.69 -20.85
N PHE A 75 -10.51 8.84 -19.91
CA PHE A 75 -10.28 7.41 -20.13
C PHE A 75 -11.50 6.53 -19.84
N CYS A 76 -12.62 7.11 -19.40
CA CYS A 76 -13.86 6.38 -19.15
C CYS A 76 -14.49 5.92 -20.47
N ASP A 77 -15.02 4.70 -20.49
CA ASP A 77 -15.75 4.17 -21.64
C ASP A 77 -17.20 4.65 -21.59
N TYR A 78 -17.54 5.61 -22.43
CA TYR A 78 -18.92 6.11 -22.56
C TYR A 78 -19.73 5.33 -23.60
N GLY A 79 -19.21 4.24 -24.17
CA GLY A 79 -19.85 3.52 -25.28
C GLY A 79 -19.62 4.18 -26.64
N LEU A 80 -18.61 5.05 -26.75
CA LEU A 80 -18.16 5.65 -28.01
C LEU A 80 -17.01 4.81 -28.58
N SER A 81 -17.05 4.53 -29.89
CA SER A 81 -15.98 3.79 -30.59
C SER A 81 -14.72 4.66 -30.76
N VAL A 82 -14.01 4.90 -29.67
CA VAL A 82 -12.76 5.69 -29.64
C VAL A 82 -11.67 4.84 -28.98
N ALA A 83 -10.52 4.72 -29.65
CA ALA A 83 -9.44 3.80 -29.29
C ALA A 83 -8.60 4.22 -28.05
N MET A 84 -8.88 5.35 -27.42
CA MET A 84 -8.05 5.91 -26.34
C MET A 84 -8.55 5.55 -24.93
N VAL A 85 -9.60 4.75 -24.82
CA VAL A 85 -10.27 4.43 -23.56
C VAL A 85 -9.60 3.25 -22.86
N SER A 86 -9.44 3.33 -21.53
CA SER A 86 -8.90 2.22 -20.73
C SER A 86 -9.63 2.12 -19.39
N LYS A 87 -10.43 1.05 -19.23
CA LYS A 87 -11.14 0.73 -17.98
C LYS A 87 -10.19 0.76 -16.78
N ALA A 88 -9.02 0.12 -16.88
CA ALA A 88 -8.06 0.03 -15.77
C ALA A 88 -7.52 1.39 -15.34
N ILE A 89 -7.13 2.25 -16.30
CA ILE A 89 -6.61 3.58 -16.00
C ILE A 89 -7.70 4.44 -15.38
N SER A 90 -8.89 4.43 -15.97
CA SER A 90 -10.04 5.19 -15.48
C SER A 90 -10.42 4.76 -14.05
N LEU A 91 -10.43 3.45 -13.77
CA LEU A 91 -10.77 2.91 -12.44
C LEU A 91 -9.74 3.32 -11.38
N ASN A 92 -8.46 3.12 -11.68
CA ASN A 92 -7.38 3.50 -10.77
C ASN A 92 -7.39 5.01 -10.49
N ALA A 93 -7.68 5.82 -11.51
CA ALA A 93 -7.80 7.27 -11.38
C ALA A 93 -8.99 7.68 -10.50
N ALA A 94 -10.17 7.08 -10.68
CA ALA A 94 -11.35 7.36 -9.85
C ALA A 94 -11.16 6.95 -8.38
N ILE A 95 -10.60 5.77 -8.13
CA ILE A 95 -10.30 5.30 -6.76
C ILE A 95 -9.32 6.27 -6.09
N PHE A 96 -8.23 6.61 -6.79
CA PHE A 96 -7.22 7.52 -6.25
C PHE A 96 -7.79 8.92 -5.97
N GLY A 97 -8.59 9.48 -6.89
CA GLY A 97 -9.26 10.76 -6.69
C GLY A 97 -10.21 10.75 -5.49
N SER A 98 -10.99 9.69 -5.33
CA SER A 98 -11.91 9.52 -4.20
C SER A 98 -11.16 9.44 -2.86
N ILE A 99 -10.03 8.73 -2.82
CA ILE A 99 -9.15 8.61 -1.66
C ILE A 99 -8.52 9.97 -1.31
N CYS A 100 -7.98 10.68 -2.29
CA CYS A 100 -7.39 12.00 -2.09
C CYS A 100 -8.42 12.99 -1.53
N LEU A 101 -9.63 13.04 -2.10
CA LEU A 101 -10.70 13.89 -1.60
C LEU A 101 -11.15 13.48 -0.19
N ALA A 102 -11.30 12.18 0.06
CA ALA A 102 -11.70 11.65 1.36
C ALA A 102 -10.69 12.03 2.47
N SER A 103 -9.39 12.06 2.16
CA SER A 103 -8.32 12.37 3.12
C SER A 103 -8.36 13.79 3.70
N ARG A 104 -9.13 14.70 3.09
CA ARG A 104 -9.27 16.11 3.53
C ARG A 104 -10.65 16.43 4.08
N LEU A 105 -11.56 15.45 4.13
CA LEU A 105 -12.86 15.66 4.74
C LEU A 105 -12.71 15.81 6.26
N PRO A 106 -13.40 16.77 6.89
CA PRO A 106 -13.20 17.10 8.29
C PRO A 106 -13.77 16.04 9.25
N THR A 107 -14.79 15.29 8.82
CA THR A 107 -15.37 14.22 9.62
C THR A 107 -15.14 12.86 8.96
N SER A 108 -14.79 11.86 9.78
CA SER A 108 -14.61 10.49 9.31
C SER A 108 -15.90 9.90 8.72
N TYR A 109 -17.07 10.40 9.13
CA TYR A 109 -18.35 9.99 8.57
C TYR A 109 -18.50 10.44 7.11
N HIS A 110 -18.15 11.69 6.77
CA HIS A 110 -18.20 12.15 5.37
C HIS A 110 -17.20 11.38 4.49
N ALA A 111 -15.99 11.15 5.00
CA ALA A 111 -14.98 10.34 4.29
C ALA A 111 -15.47 8.91 4.06
N PHE A 112 -16.09 8.29 5.06
CA PHE A 112 -16.66 6.95 4.95
C PHE A 112 -17.78 6.89 3.90
N VAL A 113 -18.75 7.81 3.97
CA VAL A 113 -19.87 7.86 3.02
C VAL A 113 -19.36 8.07 1.59
N LEU A 114 -18.43 9.00 1.38
CA LEU A 114 -17.84 9.26 0.06
C LEU A 114 -17.15 8.00 -0.49
N LEU A 115 -16.33 7.32 0.31
CA LEU A 115 -15.61 6.13 -0.13
C LEU A 115 -16.55 4.97 -0.44
N VAL A 116 -17.57 4.73 0.40
CA VAL A 116 -18.57 3.67 0.17
C VAL A 116 -19.39 3.97 -1.09
N GLU A 117 -19.90 5.19 -1.25
CA GLU A 117 -20.69 5.58 -2.42
C GLU A 117 -19.86 5.50 -3.72
N SER A 118 -18.61 5.96 -3.66
CA SER A 118 -17.69 5.85 -4.80
C SER A 118 -17.41 4.40 -5.18
N ALA A 119 -17.19 3.52 -4.18
CA ALA A 119 -16.94 2.11 -4.42
C ALA A 119 -18.16 1.40 -5.02
N ILE A 120 -19.37 1.73 -4.54
CA ILE A 120 -20.62 1.20 -5.09
C ILE A 120 -20.79 1.63 -6.55
N THR A 121 -20.63 2.93 -6.84
CA THR A 121 -20.74 3.47 -8.20
C THR A 121 -19.73 2.83 -9.15
N LEU A 122 -18.48 2.66 -8.70
CA LEU A 122 -17.44 1.99 -9.48
C LEU A 122 -17.73 0.49 -9.66
N ALA A 123 -18.26 -0.19 -8.65
CA ALA A 123 -18.65 -1.59 -8.80
C ALA A 123 -19.75 -1.75 -9.87
N PHE A 124 -20.76 -0.87 -9.86
CA PHE A 124 -21.83 -0.90 -10.87
C PHE A 124 -21.32 -0.58 -12.28
N SER A 125 -20.54 0.48 -12.46
CA SER A 125 -20.05 0.89 -13.77
C SER A 125 -19.03 -0.07 -14.40
N TYR A 126 -18.41 -0.96 -13.61
CA TYR A 126 -17.38 -1.87 -14.09
C TYR A 126 -17.78 -3.35 -14.13
N CYS A 127 -18.79 -3.75 -13.35
CA CYS A 127 -19.25 -5.15 -13.24
C CYS A 127 -20.49 -5.46 -14.10
N LEU A 128 -21.25 -4.44 -14.52
CA LEU A 128 -22.22 -4.50 -15.62
C LEU A 128 -21.56 -4.07 -16.94
#